data_AF-A0A838WJ85-F1
#
_entry.id   AF-A0A838WJ85-F1
#
_cell.length_a   1.000
_cell.length_b   1.000
_cell.length_c   1.000
_cell.angle_alpha   90.00
_cell.angle_beta   90.00
_cell.angle_gamma   90.00
#
_symmetry.space_group_name_H-M   'P 1'
#
loop_
_entity.id
_entity.type
_entity.pdbx_description
1 polymer ?
#
loop_
_entity_poly.entity_id
_entity_poly.type
_entity_poly.pdbx_seq_one_letter_code
_entity_poly.pdbx_strand_id
1 'polypeptide(L)'
;MEDLTLERAHVAAATSRPTAVLTQLTSDRDAIQSAFYLISGSPRWREATYELLDTLESTIPSFRSFVVAGSDHGLLRTDAFYAYEADGVRLRDWIQNLIDERPVGSHRCSECRAK
;
A
#
# COMPACT_ATOMS: atom_id res chain seq x y z
N MET A 1 -22.56 15.62 9.12
CA MET A 1 -21.10 15.57 8.90
C MET A 1 -20.89 14.36 8.03
N GLU A 2 -20.38 14.52 6.83
CA GLU A 2 -20.14 13.39 5.95
C GLU A 2 -18.99 12.54 6.52
N ASP A 3 -19.16 11.22 6.58
CA ASP A 3 -18.15 10.33 7.18
C ASP A 3 -16.85 10.40 6.37
N LEU A 4 -15.76 10.77 7.04
CA LEU A 4 -14.41 10.77 6.49
C LEU A 4 -13.87 9.33 6.53
N THR A 5 -13.80 8.69 5.37
CA THR A 5 -13.18 7.37 5.21
C THR A 5 -11.83 7.49 4.51
N LEU A 6 -10.94 6.51 4.71
CA LEU A 6 -9.68 6.45 3.97
C LEU A 6 -9.92 6.40 2.46
N GLU A 7 -10.89 5.62 2.00
CA GLU A 7 -11.27 5.55 0.58
C GLU A 7 -11.59 6.94 0.00
N ARG A 8 -12.47 7.70 0.66
CA ARG A 8 -12.86 9.04 0.20
C ARG A 8 -11.67 10.01 0.20
N ALA A 9 -10.78 9.90 1.18
CA ALA A 9 -9.56 10.71 1.21
C ALA A 9 -8.64 10.43 0.01
N HIS A 10 -8.48 9.16 -0.38
CA HIS A 10 -7.69 8.79 -1.57
C HIS A 10 -8.36 9.25 -2.87
N VAL A 11 -9.68 9.08 -3.00
CA VAL A 11 -10.43 9.57 -4.17
C VAL A 11 -10.31 11.08 -4.32
N ALA A 12 -10.43 11.83 -3.23
CA ALA A 12 -10.23 13.28 -3.23
C ALA A 12 -8.77 13.66 -3.62
N ALA A 13 -7.78 12.93 -3.10
CA ALA A 13 -6.37 13.16 -3.43
C ALA A 13 -6.08 12.92 -4.92
N ALA A 14 -6.61 11.83 -5.49
CA ALA A 14 -6.47 11.53 -6.92
C ALA A 14 -7.20 12.54 -7.81
N THR A 15 -8.43 12.93 -7.43
CA THR A 15 -9.24 13.90 -8.19
C THR A 15 -8.56 15.27 -8.25
N SER A 16 -7.93 15.71 -7.16
CA SER A 16 -7.22 16.98 -7.10
C SER A 16 -5.88 16.99 -7.86
N ARG A 17 -5.36 15.80 -8.25
CA ARG A 17 -4.07 15.63 -8.95
C ARG A 17 -4.21 14.61 -10.08
N PRO A 18 -4.96 14.91 -11.14
CA PRO A 18 -5.33 13.92 -12.16
C PRO A 18 -4.14 13.37 -12.96
N THR A 19 -3.00 14.06 -12.95
CA THR A 19 -1.76 13.61 -13.59
C THR A 19 -0.83 12.83 -12.66
N ALA A 20 -1.12 12.76 -11.36
CA ALA A 20 -0.29 12.06 -10.41
C ALA A 20 -0.70 10.57 -10.30
N VAL A 21 0.30 9.71 -10.19
CA VAL A 21 0.13 8.33 -9.74
C VAL A 21 0.10 8.35 -8.22
N LEU A 22 -1.04 7.93 -7.64
CA LEU A 22 -1.16 7.81 -6.19
C LEU A 22 -0.70 6.42 -5.78
N THR A 23 0.16 6.33 -4.77
CA THR A 23 0.76 5.05 -4.39
C THR A 23 0.66 4.75 -2.90
N GLN A 24 0.43 3.50 -2.54
CA GLN A 24 0.50 3.02 -1.16
C GLN A 24 1.51 1.88 -1.01
N LEU A 25 2.39 2.00 -0.01
CA LEU A 25 3.41 1.00 0.34
C LEU A 25 3.09 0.45 1.73
N THR A 26 3.09 -0.87 1.91
CA THR A 26 2.86 -1.48 3.23
C THR A 26 3.45 -2.89 3.32
N SER A 27 3.65 -3.37 4.55
CA SER A 27 3.96 -4.78 4.81
C SER A 27 2.68 -5.53 5.14
N ASP A 28 2.51 -6.78 4.70
CA ASP A 28 1.30 -7.59 4.95
C ASP A 28 0.89 -7.74 6.42
N ARG A 29 1.82 -7.56 7.37
CA ARG A 29 1.58 -7.57 8.82
C ARG A 29 2.24 -6.39 9.52
N ASP A 30 2.21 -5.19 8.94
CA ASP A 30 2.77 -3.96 9.53
C ASP A 30 2.46 -3.88 11.03
N ALA A 31 3.52 -4.00 11.85
CA ALA A 31 3.37 -4.17 13.29
C ALA A 31 2.75 -2.95 13.97
N ILE A 32 3.06 -1.74 13.47
CA ILE A 32 2.60 -0.49 14.07
C ILE A 32 1.14 -0.27 13.69
N GLN A 33 0.77 -0.49 12.43
CA GLN A 33 -0.62 -0.34 12.02
C GLN A 33 -1.52 -1.40 12.67
N SER A 34 -1.05 -2.65 12.79
CA SER A 34 -1.75 -3.71 13.51
C SER A 34 -1.96 -3.35 14.99
N ALA A 35 -0.96 -2.76 15.64
CA ALA A 35 -1.08 -2.30 17.02
C ALA A 35 -2.12 -1.18 17.18
N PHE A 36 -2.15 -0.20 16.28
CA PHE A 36 -3.16 0.87 16.35
C PHE A 36 -4.58 0.36 16.12
N TYR A 37 -4.76 -0.59 15.21
CA TYR A 37 -6.04 -1.26 15.01
C TYR A 37 -6.49 -1.98 16.29
N LEU A 38 -5.59 -2.75 16.91
CA LEU A 38 -5.87 -3.46 18.16
C LEU A 38 -6.29 -2.50 19.27
N ILE A 39 -5.54 -1.41 19.47
CA ILE A 39 -5.84 -0.38 20.48
C ILE A 39 -7.18 0.30 20.18
N SER A 40 -7.54 0.43 18.91
CA SER A 40 -8.81 1.01 18.46
C SER A 40 -9.99 0.03 18.53
N GLY A 41 -9.78 -1.20 19.02
CA GLY A 41 -10.83 -2.19 19.25
C GLY A 41 -11.06 -3.19 18.12
N SER A 42 -10.16 -3.29 17.13
CA SER A 42 -10.25 -4.28 16.05
C SER A 42 -8.89 -4.89 15.73
N PRO A 43 -8.70 -6.22 15.82
CA PRO A 43 -7.42 -6.84 15.44
C PRO A 43 -7.25 -7.00 13.92
N ARG A 44 -8.23 -6.57 13.10
CA ARG A 44 -8.36 -6.91 11.68
C ARG A 44 -7.66 -5.95 10.72
N TRP A 45 -6.46 -5.50 11.08
CA TRP A 45 -5.72 -4.53 10.27
C TRP A 45 -5.42 -5.05 8.86
N ARG A 46 -4.96 -6.31 8.78
CA ARG A 46 -4.58 -6.94 7.53
C ARG A 46 -5.77 -7.01 6.57
N GLU A 47 -6.88 -7.60 7.01
CA GLU A 47 -8.08 -7.74 6.18
C GLU A 47 -8.61 -6.37 5.72
N ALA A 48 -8.73 -5.41 6.65
CA ALA A 48 -9.21 -4.07 6.32
C ALA A 48 -8.30 -3.34 5.33
N THR A 49 -6.98 -3.53 5.42
CA THR A 49 -6.02 -2.93 4.49
C THR A 49 -6.14 -3.55 3.10
N TYR A 50 -6.26 -4.87 3.00
CA TYR A 50 -6.47 -5.53 1.70
C TYR A 50 -7.79 -5.12 1.04
N GLU A 51 -8.89 -5.08 1.80
CA GLU A 51 -10.19 -4.61 1.33
C GLU A 51 -10.13 -3.15 0.83
N LEU A 52 -9.41 -2.28 1.55
CA LEU A 52 -9.17 -0.90 1.12
C LEU A 52 -8.37 -0.87 -0.19
N LEU A 53 -7.25 -1.60 -0.27
CA LEU A 53 -6.40 -1.61 -1.47
C LEU A 53 -7.15 -2.12 -2.71
N ASP A 54 -7.95 -3.19 -2.57
CA ASP A 54 -8.80 -3.71 -3.65
C ASP A 54 -9.83 -2.66 -4.13
N THR A 55 -10.45 -1.96 -3.18
CA THR A 55 -11.39 -0.86 -3.49
C THR A 55 -10.69 0.29 -4.20
N LEU A 56 -9.50 0.70 -3.74
CA LEU A 56 -8.75 1.81 -4.35
C LEU A 56 -8.24 1.48 -5.75
N GLU A 57 -7.71 0.27 -5.96
CA GLU A 57 -7.23 -0.19 -7.26
C GLU A 57 -8.36 -0.27 -8.31
N SER A 58 -9.59 -0.61 -7.88
CA SER A 58 -10.75 -0.64 -8.77
C SER A 58 -11.39 0.73 -9.00
N THR A 59 -11.28 1.65 -8.03
CA THR A 59 -11.95 2.97 -8.08
C THR A 59 -11.07 4.06 -8.70
N ILE A 60 -9.75 3.98 -8.53
CA ILE A 60 -8.81 5.03 -8.94
C ILE A 60 -7.85 4.46 -9.99
N PRO A 61 -8.04 4.76 -11.29
CA PRO A 61 -7.22 4.18 -12.36
C PRO A 61 -5.72 4.48 -12.25
N SER A 62 -5.33 5.58 -11.61
CA SER A 62 -3.93 5.97 -11.37
C SER A 62 -3.37 5.46 -10.04
N PHE A 63 -4.13 4.70 -9.25
CA PHE A 63 -3.65 4.18 -7.97
C PHE A 63 -2.81 2.91 -8.15
N ARG A 64 -1.71 2.80 -7.40
CA ARG A 64 -0.86 1.61 -7.38
C ARG A 64 -0.49 1.23 -5.95
N SER A 65 -0.41 -0.06 -5.66
CA SER A 65 -0.01 -0.55 -4.35
C SER A 65 1.23 -1.44 -4.43
N PHE A 66 2.03 -1.46 -3.36
CA PHE A 66 3.13 -2.40 -3.22
C PHE A 66 3.13 -2.99 -1.82
N VAL A 67 2.87 -4.30 -1.72
CA VAL A 67 2.76 -5.02 -0.44
C VAL A 67 3.87 -6.05 -0.32
N VAL A 68 4.73 -5.87 0.69
CA VAL A 68 5.85 -6.77 1.00
C VAL A 68 5.49 -7.76 2.09
N ALA A 69 6.19 -8.89 2.15
CA ALA A 69 6.04 -9.82 3.27
C ALA A 69 6.62 -9.23 4.56
N GLY A 70 6.06 -9.64 5.70
CA GLY A 70 6.63 -9.33 7.02
C GLY A 70 5.86 -8.24 7.76
N SER A 71 6.52 -7.66 8.77
CA SER A 71 5.89 -6.79 9.76
C SER A 71 6.53 -5.41 9.90
N ASP A 72 7.46 -5.07 9.01
CA ASP A 72 8.19 -3.82 9.08
C ASP A 72 7.26 -2.63 8.83
N HIS A 73 7.56 -1.51 9.50
CA HIS A 73 6.79 -0.27 9.38
C HIS A 73 7.66 0.83 8.76
N GLY A 74 7.14 1.48 7.71
CA GLY A 74 7.85 2.55 7.02
C GLY A 74 8.99 2.04 6.12
N LEU A 75 8.62 1.44 5.00
CA LEU A 75 9.53 0.73 4.08
C LEU A 75 10.60 1.59 3.39
N LEU A 76 10.48 2.91 3.44
CA LEU A 76 11.42 3.85 2.79
C LEU A 76 12.52 4.37 3.69
N ARG A 77 12.46 4.09 5.00
CA ARG A 77 13.30 4.78 5.99
C ARG A 77 14.57 4.03 6.39
N THR A 78 14.74 2.79 5.93
CA THR A 78 15.82 1.90 6.37
C THR A 78 16.56 1.35 5.17
N ASP A 79 17.79 0.87 5.37
CA ASP A 79 18.56 0.21 4.31
C ASP A 79 17.87 -1.07 3.80
N ALA A 80 16.96 -1.65 4.59
CA ALA A 80 16.10 -2.75 4.15
C ALA A 80 15.24 -2.39 2.93
N PHE A 81 15.04 -1.09 2.64
CA PHE A 81 14.44 -0.60 1.39
C PHE A 81 14.98 -1.31 0.14
N TYR A 82 16.30 -1.55 0.08
CA TYR A 82 16.96 -2.17 -1.06
C TYR A 82 16.80 -3.69 -1.13
N ALA A 83 16.28 -4.32 -0.07
CA ALA A 83 16.09 -5.75 0.05
C ALA A 83 14.62 -6.18 -0.13
N TYR A 84 13.65 -5.27 0.04
CA TYR A 84 12.25 -5.63 -0.10
C TYR A 84 11.87 -5.99 -1.54
N GLU A 85 11.09 -7.07 -1.67
CA GLU A 85 10.49 -7.49 -2.92
C GLU A 85 9.08 -8.04 -2.73
N ALA A 86 8.31 -8.03 -3.82
CA ALA A 86 7.04 -8.70 -3.95
C ALA A 86 7.00 -9.42 -5.30
N ASP A 87 6.85 -10.74 -5.30
CA ASP A 87 6.79 -11.57 -6.51
C ASP A 87 7.98 -11.35 -7.46
N GLY A 88 9.19 -11.26 -6.89
CA GLY A 88 10.44 -11.03 -7.64
C GLY A 88 10.63 -9.61 -8.17
N VAL A 89 9.70 -8.69 -7.89
CA VAL A 89 9.86 -7.26 -8.18
C VAL A 89 10.43 -6.57 -6.95
N ARG A 90 11.56 -5.88 -7.10
CA ARG A 90 12.18 -5.12 -6.00
C ARG A 90 11.46 -3.79 -5.79
N LEU A 91 11.20 -3.44 -4.54
CA LEU A 91 10.57 -2.16 -4.19
C LEU A 91 11.37 -0.97 -4.75
N ARG A 92 12.71 -1.03 -4.66
CA ARG A 92 13.60 0.01 -5.21
C ARG A 92 13.37 0.23 -6.70
N ASP A 93 13.29 -0.84 -7.48
CA ASP A 93 13.14 -0.74 -8.94
C ASP A 93 11.73 -0.27 -9.32
N TRP A 94 10.73 -0.69 -8.55
CA TRP A 94 9.37 -0.20 -8.71
C TRP A 94 9.25 1.31 -8.46
N ILE A 95 9.91 1.83 -7.41
CA ILE A 95 9.98 3.29 -7.16
C ILE A 95 10.77 4.00 -8.25
N GLN A 96 11.89 3.43 -8.72
CA GLN A 96 12.64 4.03 -9.83
C GLN A 96 11.76 4.16 -11.08
N ASN A 97 10.95 3.14 -11.40
CA ASN A 97 10.05 3.20 -12.54
C ASN A 97 8.97 4.29 -12.38
N LEU A 98 8.46 4.52 -11.17
CA LEU A 98 7.56 5.64 -10.89
C LEU A 98 8.23 6.99 -11.13
N ILE A 99 9.47 7.16 -10.65
CA ILE A 99 10.25 8.40 -10.84
C ILE A 99 10.53 8.65 -12.32
N ASP A 100 10.82 7.58 -13.07
CA ASP A 100 11.09 7.63 -14.51
C ASP A 100 9.81 7.73 -15.35
N GLU A 101 8.63 7.91 -14.74
CA GLU A 101 7.32 7.95 -15.38
C GLU A 101 7.01 6.70 -16.23
N ARG A 102 7.62 5.56 -15.89
CA ARG A 102 7.36 4.27 -16.55
C ARG A 102 6.12 3.62 -15.96
N PRO A 103 5.32 2.91 -16.78
CA PRO A 103 4.19 2.15 -16.27
C PRO A 103 4.61 1.12 -15.21
N VAL A 104 3.92 1.12 -14.08
CA VAL A 104 4.05 0.09 -13.03
C VAL A 104 2.68 -0.51 -12.71
N GLY A 105 2.68 -1.78 -12.29
CA GLY A 105 1.50 -2.45 -11.74
C GLY A 105 1.48 -2.36 -10.21
N SER A 106 0.35 -2.77 -9.62
CA SER A 106 0.31 -3.10 -8.19
C SER A 106 0.97 -4.46 -7.96
N HIS A 107 1.71 -4.60 -6.86
CA HIS A 107 2.38 -5.85 -6.48
C HIS A 107 2.03 -6.24 -5.05
N ARG A 108 1.83 -7.53 -4.82
CA ARG A 108 1.55 -8.10 -3.49
C ARG A 108 2.36 -9.37 -3.35
N CYS A 109 3.03 -9.54 -2.22
CA CYS A 109 3.84 -10.74 -2.03
C CYS A 109 2.97 -12.01 -2.09
N SER A 110 3.45 -13.04 -2.79
CA SER A 110 2.73 -14.33 -2.89
C SER A 110 2.63 -15.04 -1.55
N GLU A 111 3.63 -14.89 -0.67
CA GLU A 111 3.61 -15.38 0.70
C GLU A 111 2.53 -14.71 1.56
N CYS A 112 2.08 -13.50 1.17
CA CYS A 112 1.01 -12.75 1.83
C CYS A 112 -0.35 -13.43 1.64
N ARG A 113 -0.47 -14.48 0.81
CA ARG A 113 -1.73 -15.22 0.62
C ARG A 113 -1.87 -16.38 1.60
N ALA A 114 -0.79 -16.75 2.29
CA ALA A 114 -0.86 -17.74 3.36
C ALA A 114 -1.56 -17.14 4.58
N LYS A 115 -2.54 -17.88 5.11
CA LYS A 115 -3.30 -17.52 6.31
C LYS A 115 -2.46 -17.71 7.56
#